data_AF-A0A1Y0MZL5-F1
#
_entry.id   AF-A0A1Y0MZL5-F1
#
_cell.length_a   1.000
_cell.length_b   1.000
_cell.length_c   1.000
_cell.angle_alpha   90.00
_cell.angle_beta   90.00
_cell.angle_gamma   90.00
#
_symmetry.space_group_name_H-M   'P 1'
#
loop_
_entity.id
_entity.type
_entity.pdbx_description
1 polymer ?
#
loop_
_entity_poly.entity_id
_entity_poly.type
_entity_poly.pdbx_seq_one_letter_code
_entity_poly.pdbx_strand_id
1 'polypeptide(L)'
;MSYLDFKEIIKTFTRKIGVVLFIFGIIYLDSDTITENFQNNLSLLNVLSIIGFIVLYLKSVKRVRNLLIYALVVAFLGEFFFSIILNMYTYRLDSIPIYVIFGHPIIYARVFVFSKSSIIKKHHKLIENILYSFVSLFSLAYLWFFNDVFGFVMTIGVFALLIKKKKERVFFLTMYIVVAILEIIGTKFGCWKWPDVAFGIFNFLPSNNPPSGISLFYFILSFGAHNIYILRHKELGARFKNIRRIHI
;
A
#
# COMPACT_ATOMS: atom_id res chain seq x y z
N MET A 1 11.99 -23.07 -11.49
CA MET A 1 12.21 -22.68 -10.08
C MET A 1 12.37 -23.95 -9.26
N SER A 2 13.37 -24.05 -8.38
CA SER A 2 13.55 -25.25 -7.55
C SER A 2 12.51 -25.30 -6.41
N TYR A 3 12.26 -26.49 -5.86
CA TYR A 3 11.38 -26.65 -4.69
C TYR A 3 11.86 -25.87 -3.47
N LEU A 4 13.18 -25.82 -3.24
CA LEU A 4 13.78 -25.04 -2.15
C LEU A 4 13.55 -23.54 -2.34
N ASP A 5 13.74 -23.03 -3.56
CA ASP A 5 13.48 -21.63 -3.89
C ASP A 5 12.01 -21.26 -3.67
N PHE A 6 11.08 -22.15 -4.07
CA PHE A 6 9.65 -21.96 -3.85
C PHE A 6 9.29 -21.88 -2.36
N LYS A 7 9.81 -22.82 -1.56
CA LYS A 7 9.62 -22.83 -0.10
C LYS A 7 10.18 -21.56 0.55
N GLU A 8 11.31 -21.06 0.07
CA GLU A 8 11.90 -19.81 0.55
C GLU A 8 11.08 -18.58 0.16
N ILE A 9 10.49 -18.55 -1.05
CA ILE A 9 9.56 -17.49 -1.48
C ILE A 9 8.34 -17.46 -0.57
N ILE A 10 7.70 -18.61 -0.31
CA ILE A 10 6.55 -18.70 0.59
C ILE A 10 6.93 -18.23 1.99
N LYS A 11 8.03 -18.73 2.54
CA LYS A 11 8.51 -18.32 3.87
C LYS A 11 8.75 -16.81 3.93
N THR A 12 9.32 -16.23 2.89
CA THR A 12 9.58 -14.78 2.80
C THR A 12 8.27 -14.00 2.71
N PHE A 13 7.32 -14.46 1.90
CA PHE A 13 5.99 -13.86 1.78
C PHE A 13 5.26 -13.88 3.13
N THR A 14 5.14 -15.04 3.78
CA THR A 14 4.44 -15.18 5.08
C THR A 14 5.08 -14.30 6.16
N ARG A 15 6.41 -14.27 6.26
CA ARG A 15 7.10 -13.49 7.31
C ARG A 15 7.03 -11.98 7.10
N LYS A 16 6.86 -11.50 5.87
CA LYS A 16 6.91 -10.07 5.54
C LYS A 16 5.52 -9.51 5.25
N ILE A 17 4.78 -10.15 4.35
CA ILE A 17 3.44 -9.76 3.92
C ILE A 17 2.37 -10.42 4.79
N GLY A 18 2.51 -11.72 5.11
CA GLY A 18 1.51 -12.43 5.92
C GLY A 18 1.24 -11.79 7.28
N VAL A 19 2.26 -11.23 7.93
CA VAL A 19 2.08 -10.48 9.20
C VAL A 19 1.24 -9.21 9.01
N VAL A 20 1.38 -8.52 7.86
CA VAL A 20 0.56 -7.34 7.55
C VAL A 20 -0.89 -7.75 7.34
N LEU A 21 -1.12 -8.83 6.60
CA LEU A 21 -2.47 -9.36 6.38
C LEU A 21 -3.14 -9.79 7.69
N PHE A 22 -2.38 -10.36 8.61
CA PHE A 22 -2.88 -10.67 9.96
C PHE A 22 -3.28 -9.41 10.73
N ILE A 23 -2.48 -8.33 10.63
CA ILE A 23 -2.78 -7.05 11.27
C ILE A 23 -4.07 -6.43 10.72
N PHE A 24 -4.42 -6.66 9.45
CA PHE A 24 -5.70 -6.18 8.90
C PHE A 24 -6.91 -6.76 9.63
N GLY A 25 -6.81 -7.98 10.18
CA GLY A 25 -7.86 -8.53 11.03
C GLY A 25 -8.07 -7.72 12.32
N ILE A 26 -7.03 -7.05 12.83
CA ILE A 26 -7.10 -6.22 14.04
C ILE A 26 -7.87 -4.91 13.76
N ILE A 27 -7.96 -4.48 12.50
CA ILE A 27 -8.78 -3.33 12.09
C ILE A 27 -10.26 -3.56 12.39
N TYR A 28 -10.70 -4.83 12.54
CA TYR A 28 -12.04 -5.16 13.01
C TYR A 28 -12.41 -4.49 14.34
N LEU A 29 -11.43 -4.11 15.17
CA LEU A 29 -11.66 -3.33 16.38
C LEU A 29 -12.26 -1.94 16.12
N ASP A 30 -12.08 -1.38 14.93
CA ASP A 30 -12.67 -0.12 14.48
C ASP A 30 -13.99 -0.31 13.70
N SER A 31 -14.52 -1.54 13.66
CA SER A 31 -15.79 -1.81 13.01
C SER A 31 -16.98 -1.22 13.77
N ASP A 32 -18.07 -0.99 13.03
CA ASP A 32 -19.36 -0.57 13.59
C ASP A 32 -19.86 -1.56 14.66
N THR A 33 -19.78 -2.86 14.35
CA THR A 33 -20.32 -3.95 15.18
C THR A 33 -19.61 -4.12 16.53
N ILE A 34 -18.30 -3.87 16.59
CA ILE A 34 -17.53 -3.99 17.83
C ILE A 34 -17.66 -2.73 18.70
N THR A 35 -17.80 -1.56 18.09
CA THR A 35 -17.81 -0.29 18.84
C THR A 35 -19.03 -0.19 19.76
N GLU A 36 -20.15 -0.81 19.40
CA GLU A 36 -21.35 -0.88 20.25
C GLU A 36 -21.12 -1.66 21.57
N ASN A 37 -20.19 -2.62 21.56
CA ASN A 37 -20.00 -3.57 22.65
C ASN A 37 -18.75 -3.31 23.52
N PHE A 38 -17.75 -2.60 22.99
CA PHE A 38 -16.51 -2.29 23.69
C PHE A 38 -16.18 -0.80 23.60
N GLN A 39 -16.08 -0.13 24.75
CA GLN A 39 -15.57 1.24 24.81
C GLN A 39 -14.04 1.26 24.63
N ASN A 40 -13.51 2.28 23.96
CA ASN A 40 -12.07 2.55 23.73
C ASN A 40 -11.31 1.68 22.70
N ASN A 41 -11.99 0.91 21.84
CA ASN A 41 -11.30 0.06 20.83
C ASN A 41 -10.39 0.84 19.88
N LEU A 42 -10.84 2.03 19.46
CA LEU A 42 -10.05 2.89 18.58
C LEU A 42 -8.76 3.36 19.24
N SER A 43 -8.82 3.72 20.53
CA SER A 43 -7.64 4.10 21.32
C SER A 43 -6.65 2.94 21.44
N LEU A 44 -7.15 1.72 21.68
CA LEU A 44 -6.32 0.51 21.69
C LEU A 44 -5.65 0.28 20.33
N LEU A 45 -6.41 0.37 19.24
CA LEU A 45 -5.89 0.18 17.88
C LEU A 45 -4.82 1.23 17.53
N ASN A 46 -5.05 2.49 17.92
CA ASN A 46 -4.08 3.57 17.77
C ASN A 46 -2.78 3.27 18.53
N VAL A 47 -2.86 2.84 19.80
CA VAL A 47 -1.68 2.48 20.60
C VAL A 47 -0.93 1.30 19.97
N LEU A 48 -1.65 0.25 19.55
CA LEU A 48 -1.04 -0.91 18.89
C LEU A 48 -0.32 -0.53 17.59
N SER A 49 -0.90 0.38 16.81
CA SER A 49 -0.28 0.86 15.56
C SER A 49 1.03 1.63 15.83
N ILE A 50 1.05 2.49 16.86
CA ILE A 50 2.23 3.26 17.26
C ILE A 50 3.33 2.32 17.78
N ILE A 51 2.98 1.37 18.64
CA ILE A 51 3.91 0.35 19.12
C ILE A 51 4.47 -0.47 17.95
N GLY A 52 3.61 -0.90 17.02
CA GLY A 52 4.02 -1.62 15.82
C GLY A 52 5.01 -0.83 14.97
N PHE A 53 4.75 0.47 14.79
CA PHE A 53 5.65 1.38 14.09
C PHE A 53 6.99 1.52 14.81
N ILE A 54 7.00 1.76 16.13
CA ILE A 54 8.22 1.91 16.94
C ILE A 54 9.05 0.62 16.87
N VAL A 55 8.45 -0.54 17.08
CA VAL A 55 9.13 -1.83 17.01
C VAL A 55 9.74 -2.04 15.63
N LEU A 56 9.01 -1.73 14.56
CA LEU A 56 9.51 -1.84 13.19
C LEU A 56 10.66 -0.85 12.93
N TYR A 57 10.56 0.38 13.42
CA TYR A 57 11.58 1.41 13.32
C TYR A 57 12.87 0.97 14.02
N LEU A 58 12.78 0.52 15.27
CA LEU A 58 13.94 0.07 16.06
C LEU A 58 14.62 -1.15 15.42
N LYS A 59 13.87 -2.10 14.87
CA LYS A 59 14.42 -3.29 14.19
C LYS A 59 14.94 -3.05 12.77
N SER A 60 14.68 -1.87 12.20
CA SER A 60 15.03 -1.54 10.81
C SER A 60 16.43 -0.96 10.68
N VAL A 61 17.08 -1.23 9.54
CA VAL A 61 18.35 -0.57 9.16
C VAL A 61 18.14 0.91 8.87
N LYS A 62 19.20 1.74 8.95
CA LYS A 62 19.15 3.22 8.77
C LYS A 62 18.35 3.66 7.54
N ARG A 63 18.55 3.00 6.40
CA ARG A 63 17.80 3.31 5.17
C ARG A 63 16.29 3.12 5.33
N VAL A 64 15.85 2.03 5.95
CA VAL A 64 14.43 1.72 6.14
C VAL A 64 13.83 2.63 7.22
N ARG A 65 14.59 2.98 8.27
CA ARG A 65 14.18 3.98 9.28
C ARG A 65 13.85 5.33 8.64
N ASN A 66 14.72 5.83 7.76
CA ASN A 66 14.45 7.10 7.06
C ASN A 66 13.19 7.01 6.19
N LEU A 67 13.02 5.89 5.46
CA LEU A 67 11.82 5.69 4.66
C LEU A 67 10.54 5.59 5.50
N LEU A 68 10.58 4.99 6.69
CA LEU A 68 9.44 4.96 7.62
C LEU A 68 9.00 6.36 8.02
N ILE A 69 9.96 7.24 8.38
CA ILE A 69 9.66 8.63 8.76
C ILE A 69 9.09 9.41 7.57
N TYR A 70 9.69 9.28 6.38
CA TYR A 70 9.17 9.98 5.19
C TYR A 70 7.79 9.46 4.78
N ALA A 71 7.57 8.15 4.85
CA ALA A 71 6.28 7.56 4.58
C ALA A 71 5.23 8.01 5.61
N LEU A 72 5.59 8.19 6.88
CA LEU A 72 4.69 8.72 7.91
C LEU A 72 4.24 10.15 7.58
N VAL A 73 5.18 11.04 7.23
CA VAL A 73 4.87 12.43 6.87
C VAL A 73 4.02 12.49 5.59
N VAL A 74 4.39 11.72 4.58
CA VAL A 74 3.64 11.68 3.31
C VAL A 74 2.26 11.06 3.50
N ALA A 75 2.12 10.04 4.35
CA ALA A 75 0.82 9.46 4.68
C ALA A 75 -0.08 10.48 5.36
N PHE A 76 0.41 11.18 6.38
CA PHE A 76 -0.38 12.24 7.04
C PHE A 76 -0.88 13.30 6.06
N LEU A 77 0.02 13.83 5.21
CA LEU A 77 -0.34 14.84 4.21
C LEU A 77 -1.28 14.28 3.13
N GLY A 78 -1.05 13.03 2.70
CA GLY A 78 -1.85 12.33 1.71
C GLY A 78 -3.27 12.08 2.21
N GLU A 79 -3.40 11.53 3.40
CA GLU A 79 -4.69 11.28 4.06
C GLU A 79 -5.47 12.58 4.22
N PHE A 80 -4.83 13.64 4.72
CA PHE A 80 -5.46 14.95 4.83
C PHE A 80 -5.92 15.49 3.47
N PHE A 81 -5.10 15.35 2.43
CA PHE A 81 -5.42 15.84 1.10
C PHE A 81 -6.54 15.02 0.42
N PHE A 82 -6.48 13.70 0.46
CA PHE A 82 -7.44 12.84 -0.22
C PHE A 82 -8.78 12.73 0.51
N SER A 83 -8.77 12.60 1.84
CA SER A 83 -10.00 12.47 2.62
C SER A 83 -10.67 13.81 2.92
N ILE A 84 -9.93 14.82 3.39
CA ILE A 84 -10.52 16.10 3.86
C ILE A 84 -10.66 17.12 2.74
N ILE A 85 -9.61 17.31 1.93
CA ILE A 85 -9.63 18.35 0.88
C ILE A 85 -10.42 17.88 -0.34
N LEU A 86 -10.21 16.64 -0.78
CA LEU A 86 -10.82 16.09 -2.00
C LEU A 86 -12.08 15.27 -1.76
N ASN A 87 -12.46 14.98 -0.50
CA ASN A 87 -13.62 14.16 -0.15
C ASN A 87 -13.67 12.84 -0.94
N MET A 88 -12.51 12.20 -1.16
CA MET A 88 -12.45 10.97 -1.96
C MET A 88 -13.07 9.77 -1.27
N TYR A 89 -13.05 9.76 0.06
CA TYR A 89 -13.63 8.74 0.93
C TYR A 89 -13.83 9.35 2.31
N THR A 90 -14.74 8.79 3.09
CA THR A 90 -15.02 9.23 4.46
C THR A 90 -14.68 8.13 5.46
N TYR A 91 -14.12 8.54 6.58
CA TYR A 91 -13.92 7.67 7.73
C TYR A 91 -15.19 7.64 8.57
N ARG A 92 -15.41 6.53 9.27
CA ARG A 92 -16.57 6.33 10.15
C ARG A 92 -16.81 7.47 11.14
N LEU A 93 -15.75 8.01 11.74
CA LEU A 93 -15.81 9.08 12.75
C LEU A 93 -15.46 10.46 12.17
N ASP A 94 -15.55 10.64 10.85
CA ASP A 94 -15.22 11.87 10.10
C ASP A 94 -13.82 12.46 10.38
N SER A 95 -12.98 11.68 11.04
CA SER A 95 -11.63 12.05 11.46
C SER A 95 -10.67 10.94 11.07
N ILE A 96 -9.46 11.33 10.65
CA ILE A 96 -8.45 10.40 10.18
C ILE A 96 -7.94 9.57 11.38
N PRO A 97 -8.14 8.26 11.39
CA PRO A 97 -7.67 7.44 12.49
C PRO A 97 -6.14 7.41 12.55
N ILE A 98 -5.58 7.54 13.76
CA ILE A 98 -4.12 7.52 13.96
C ILE A 98 -3.52 6.20 13.46
N TYR A 99 -4.21 5.08 13.65
CA TYR A 99 -3.76 3.79 13.17
C TYR A 99 -3.61 3.73 11.64
N VAL A 100 -4.38 4.50 10.88
CA VAL A 100 -4.23 4.58 9.43
C VAL A 100 -2.95 5.33 9.07
N ILE A 101 -2.69 6.46 9.74
CA ILE A 101 -1.46 7.25 9.53
C ILE A 101 -0.20 6.41 9.81
N PHE A 102 -0.17 5.64 10.91
CA PHE A 102 0.95 4.75 11.23
C PHE A 102 0.95 3.43 10.46
N GLY A 103 -0.20 2.99 9.95
CA GLY A 103 -0.35 1.79 9.12
C GLY A 103 0.38 1.92 7.79
N HIS A 104 0.26 3.07 7.12
CA HIS A 104 0.92 3.37 5.85
C HIS A 104 2.43 3.08 5.83
N PRO A 105 3.25 3.66 6.72
CA PRO A 105 4.69 3.38 6.75
C PRO A 105 5.00 1.91 7.09
N ILE A 106 4.18 1.25 7.93
CA ILE A 106 4.34 -0.18 8.25
C ILE A 106 4.17 -1.03 6.98
N ILE A 107 3.07 -0.84 6.25
CA ILE A 107 2.79 -1.53 5.00
C ILE A 107 3.91 -1.25 3.99
N TYR A 108 4.25 0.03 3.79
CA TYR A 108 5.32 0.46 2.90
C TYR A 108 6.64 -0.25 3.20
N ALA A 109 7.10 -0.24 4.45
CA ALA A 109 8.37 -0.86 4.82
C ALA A 109 8.35 -2.38 4.65
N ARG A 110 7.23 -3.04 4.93
CA ARG A 110 7.07 -4.50 4.77
C ARG A 110 7.12 -4.91 3.31
N VAL A 111 6.37 -4.22 2.44
CA VAL A 111 6.40 -4.43 0.99
C VAL A 111 7.77 -4.08 0.42
N PHE A 112 8.39 -3.00 0.89
CA PHE A 112 9.75 -2.62 0.49
C PHE A 112 10.76 -3.71 0.81
N VAL A 113 10.80 -4.21 2.05
CA VAL A 113 11.72 -5.28 2.46
C VAL A 113 11.44 -6.58 1.70
N PHE A 114 10.17 -6.93 1.47
CA PHE A 114 9.78 -8.09 0.66
C PHE A 114 10.35 -7.99 -0.76
N SER A 115 10.09 -6.87 -1.45
CA SER A 115 10.56 -6.63 -2.82
C SER A 115 12.09 -6.61 -2.97
N LYS A 116 12.81 -6.35 -1.86
CA LYS A 116 14.28 -6.26 -1.86
C LYS A 116 14.99 -7.54 -1.40
N SER A 117 14.25 -8.56 -0.96
CA SER A 117 14.82 -9.84 -0.56
C SER A 117 15.51 -10.57 -1.74
N SER A 118 16.55 -11.34 -1.42
CA SER A 118 17.40 -12.01 -2.43
C SER A 118 16.62 -12.96 -3.31
N ILE A 119 15.80 -13.82 -2.72
CA ILE A 119 15.02 -14.82 -3.45
C ILE A 119 13.97 -14.19 -4.36
N ILE A 120 13.34 -13.10 -3.94
CA ILE A 120 12.35 -12.37 -4.74
C ILE A 120 13.02 -11.66 -5.93
N LYS A 121 14.22 -11.09 -5.73
CA LYS A 121 15.00 -10.52 -6.84
C LYS A 121 15.44 -11.60 -7.84
N LYS A 122 15.85 -12.77 -7.34
CA LYS A 122 16.26 -13.92 -8.18
C LYS A 122 15.15 -14.32 -9.15
N HIS A 123 13.90 -14.39 -8.66
CA HIS A 123 12.74 -14.85 -9.44
C HIS A 123 11.78 -13.72 -9.85
N HIS A 124 12.25 -12.46 -9.93
CA HIS A 124 11.38 -11.29 -10.11
C HIS A 124 10.50 -11.39 -11.37
N LYS A 125 10.99 -11.88 -12.51
CA LYS A 125 10.19 -11.99 -13.74
C LYS A 125 8.97 -12.91 -13.57
N LEU A 126 9.18 -14.07 -12.95
CA LEU A 126 8.10 -15.03 -12.69
C LEU A 126 7.07 -14.41 -11.73
N ILE A 127 7.57 -13.77 -10.66
CA ILE A 127 6.72 -13.12 -9.66
C ILE A 127 5.95 -11.95 -10.27
N GLU A 128 6.60 -11.11 -11.09
CA GLU A 128 5.95 -10.02 -11.82
C GLU A 128 4.81 -10.54 -12.69
N ASN A 129 5.03 -11.59 -13.47
CA ASN A 129 4.01 -12.16 -14.33
C ASN A 129 2.80 -12.66 -13.54
N ILE A 130 3.04 -13.39 -12.44
CA ILE A 130 1.96 -13.86 -11.55
C ILE A 130 1.18 -12.68 -10.97
N LEU A 131 1.88 -11.65 -10.49
CA LEU A 131 1.25 -10.48 -9.90
C LEU A 131 0.46 -9.66 -10.94
N TYR A 132 0.98 -9.50 -12.16
CA TYR A 132 0.24 -8.84 -13.25
C TYR A 132 -1.03 -9.60 -13.60
N SER A 133 -0.95 -10.93 -13.73
CA SER A 133 -2.13 -11.75 -14.00
C SER A 133 -3.18 -11.59 -12.90
N PHE A 134 -2.76 -11.64 -11.63
CA PHE A 134 -3.67 -11.47 -10.51
C PHE A 134 -4.32 -10.08 -10.48
N VAL A 135 -3.53 -9.01 -10.62
CA VAL A 135 -4.04 -7.63 -10.63
C VAL A 135 -4.99 -7.39 -11.80
N SER A 136 -4.66 -7.92 -12.98
CA SER A 136 -5.51 -7.79 -14.18
C SER A 136 -6.84 -8.53 -14.00
N LEU A 137 -6.81 -9.78 -13.54
CA LEU A 137 -8.01 -10.57 -13.29
C LEU A 137 -8.88 -9.93 -12.20
N PHE A 138 -8.25 -9.44 -11.12
CA PHE A 138 -8.95 -8.75 -10.05
C PHE A 138 -9.68 -7.49 -10.54
N SER A 139 -8.99 -6.63 -11.28
CA SER A 139 -9.57 -5.37 -11.78
C SER A 139 -10.64 -5.61 -12.86
N LEU A 140 -10.46 -6.61 -13.72
CA LEU A 140 -11.48 -7.02 -14.70
C LEU A 140 -12.72 -7.61 -14.02
N ALA A 141 -12.53 -8.43 -12.98
CA ALA A 141 -13.66 -8.94 -12.19
C ALA A 141 -14.42 -7.79 -11.53
N TYR A 142 -13.72 -6.80 -10.98
CA TYR A 142 -14.38 -5.63 -10.39
C TYR A 142 -15.15 -4.80 -11.40
N LEU A 143 -14.59 -4.59 -12.58
CA LEU A 143 -15.28 -3.92 -13.68
C LEU A 143 -16.54 -4.68 -14.10
N TRP A 144 -16.44 -6.00 -14.25
CA TRP A 144 -17.56 -6.84 -14.73
C TRP A 144 -18.69 -6.98 -13.71
N PHE A 145 -18.36 -7.25 -12.44
CA PHE A 145 -19.35 -7.55 -11.41
C PHE A 145 -19.85 -6.32 -10.65
N PHE A 146 -19.05 -5.27 -10.54
CA PHE A 146 -19.37 -4.08 -9.73
C PHE A 146 -19.39 -2.78 -10.52
N ASN A 147 -19.24 -2.84 -11.85
CA ASN A 147 -19.18 -1.65 -12.72
C ASN A 147 -18.12 -0.63 -12.26
N ASP A 148 -17.00 -1.11 -11.71
CA ASP A 148 -15.93 -0.27 -11.14
C ASP A 148 -15.02 0.32 -12.23
N VAL A 149 -15.58 1.26 -13.01
CA VAL A 149 -14.88 1.93 -14.12
C VAL A 149 -13.71 2.76 -13.58
N PHE A 150 -13.93 3.51 -12.50
CA PHE A 150 -12.90 4.32 -11.86
C PHE A 150 -11.70 3.46 -11.42
N GLY A 151 -11.94 2.39 -10.66
CA GLY A 151 -10.87 1.49 -10.23
C GLY A 151 -10.13 0.85 -11.41
N PHE A 152 -10.85 0.44 -12.46
CA PHE A 152 -10.22 -0.10 -13.67
C PHE A 152 -9.30 0.91 -14.38
N VAL A 153 -9.74 2.15 -14.55
CA VAL A 153 -8.91 3.23 -15.13
C VAL A 153 -7.67 3.50 -14.28
N MET A 154 -7.80 3.50 -12.95
CA MET A 154 -6.64 3.65 -12.06
C MET A 154 -5.64 2.49 -12.19
N THR A 155 -6.11 1.26 -12.38
CA THR A 155 -5.25 0.08 -12.65
C THR A 155 -4.48 0.20 -13.96
N ILE A 156 -5.11 0.72 -15.02
CA ILE A 156 -4.41 1.06 -16.27
C ILE A 156 -3.31 2.10 -15.99
N GLY A 157 -3.61 3.12 -15.17
CA GLY A 157 -2.63 4.11 -14.72
C GLY A 157 -1.44 3.48 -14.00
N VAL A 158 -1.68 2.51 -13.12
CA VAL A 158 -0.63 1.73 -12.45
C VAL A 158 0.25 1.03 -13.47
N PHE A 159 -0.34 0.30 -14.43
CA PHE A 159 0.43 -0.40 -15.47
C PHE A 159 1.24 0.56 -16.33
N ALA A 160 0.68 1.72 -16.71
CA ALA A 160 1.39 2.75 -17.45
C ALA A 160 2.64 3.26 -16.71
N LEU A 161 2.55 3.48 -15.40
CA LEU A 161 3.71 3.85 -14.57
C LEU A 161 4.77 2.73 -14.52
N LEU A 162 4.34 1.47 -14.48
CA LEU A 162 5.23 0.31 -14.42
C LEU A 162 6.02 0.05 -15.72
N ILE A 163 5.58 0.60 -16.85
CA ILE A 163 6.37 0.61 -18.10
C ILE A 163 7.71 1.32 -17.88
N LYS A 164 7.68 2.49 -17.22
CA LYS A 164 8.88 3.30 -16.93
C LYS A 164 9.65 2.80 -15.71
N LYS A 165 9.00 2.11 -14.77
CA LYS A 165 9.56 1.73 -13.46
C LYS A 165 9.91 0.23 -13.34
N LYS A 166 10.64 -0.31 -14.32
CA LYS A 166 10.97 -1.75 -14.40
C LYS A 166 11.58 -2.35 -13.12
N LYS A 167 12.44 -1.61 -12.40
CA LYS A 167 13.13 -2.10 -11.19
C LYS A 167 12.26 -2.15 -9.93
N GLU A 168 11.06 -1.57 -9.98
CA GLU A 168 10.16 -1.38 -8.83
C GLU A 168 8.83 -2.14 -9.02
N ARG A 169 8.68 -2.90 -10.11
CA ARG A 169 7.45 -3.63 -10.45
C ARG A 169 6.95 -4.56 -9.34
N VAL A 170 7.83 -5.41 -8.81
CA VAL A 170 7.45 -6.31 -7.70
C VAL A 170 6.95 -5.53 -6.48
N PHE A 171 7.61 -4.42 -6.13
CA PHE A 171 7.20 -3.59 -4.99
C PHE A 171 5.78 -3.05 -5.21
N PHE A 172 5.56 -2.46 -6.36
CA PHE A 172 4.31 -1.80 -6.71
C PHE A 172 3.14 -2.77 -6.91
N LEU A 173 3.35 -3.88 -7.61
CA LEU A 173 2.32 -4.90 -7.78
C LEU A 173 1.99 -5.61 -6.46
N THR A 174 2.99 -5.83 -5.59
CA THR A 174 2.72 -6.36 -4.24
C THR A 174 1.95 -5.34 -3.41
N MET A 175 2.31 -4.05 -3.50
CA MET A 175 1.57 -2.96 -2.84
C MET A 175 0.12 -2.94 -3.29
N TYR A 176 -0.14 -3.06 -4.60
CA TYR A 176 -1.49 -3.12 -5.16
C TYR A 176 -2.32 -4.18 -4.44
N ILE A 177 -1.82 -5.43 -4.38
CA ILE A 177 -2.57 -6.55 -3.78
C ILE A 177 -2.79 -6.33 -2.28
N VAL A 178 -1.76 -5.90 -1.56
CA VAL A 178 -1.86 -5.66 -0.11
C VAL A 178 -2.88 -4.56 0.19
N VAL A 179 -2.86 -3.47 -0.58
CA VAL A 179 -3.83 -2.37 -0.45
C VAL A 179 -5.22 -2.83 -0.85
N ALA A 180 -5.39 -3.55 -1.95
CA ALA A 180 -6.70 -4.08 -2.35
C ALA A 180 -7.33 -4.94 -1.24
N ILE A 181 -6.55 -5.81 -0.60
CA ILE A 181 -7.03 -6.60 0.54
C ILE A 181 -7.38 -5.71 1.74
N LEU A 182 -6.53 -4.73 2.07
CA LEU A 182 -6.78 -3.77 3.16
C LEU A 182 -8.10 -3.03 2.94
N GLU A 183 -8.28 -2.49 1.74
CA GLU A 183 -9.46 -1.70 1.37
C GLU A 183 -10.72 -2.54 1.45
N ILE A 184 -10.71 -3.78 0.92
CA ILE A 184 -11.86 -4.68 1.01
C ILE A 184 -12.21 -4.98 2.46
N ILE A 185 -11.20 -5.19 3.32
CA ILE A 185 -11.42 -5.46 4.74
C ILE A 185 -11.98 -4.22 5.44
N GLY A 186 -11.38 -3.06 5.23
CA GLY A 186 -11.77 -1.81 5.88
C GLY A 186 -13.18 -1.36 5.49
N THR A 187 -13.54 -1.42 4.20
CA THR A 187 -14.89 -1.07 3.76
C THR A 187 -15.92 -2.08 4.22
N LYS A 188 -15.58 -3.38 4.26
CA LYS A 188 -16.46 -4.43 4.79
C LYS A 188 -16.73 -4.25 6.29
N PHE A 189 -15.76 -3.75 7.05
CA PHE A 189 -15.91 -3.47 8.47
C PHE A 189 -16.56 -2.10 8.77
N GLY A 190 -16.80 -1.28 7.74
CA GLY A 190 -17.37 0.06 7.92
C GLY A 190 -16.38 1.11 8.43
N CYS A 191 -15.08 0.81 8.45
CA CYS A 191 -14.06 1.74 8.95
C CYS A 191 -13.95 3.00 8.05
N TRP A 192 -14.09 2.81 6.74
CA TRP A 192 -14.19 3.89 5.76
C TRP A 192 -15.07 3.49 4.58
N LYS A 193 -15.54 4.49 3.83
CA LYS A 193 -16.42 4.29 2.69
C LYS A 193 -16.02 5.16 1.50
N TRP A 194 -16.02 4.55 0.32
CA TRP A 194 -15.83 5.22 -0.96
C TRP A 194 -17.19 5.60 -1.57
N PRO A 195 -17.27 6.73 -2.29
CA PRO A 195 -18.46 7.13 -3.03
C PRO A 195 -18.67 6.24 -4.28
N ASP A 196 -19.92 6.13 -4.73
CA ASP A 196 -20.31 5.28 -5.88
C ASP A 196 -19.86 5.85 -7.24
N VAL A 197 -19.30 7.06 -7.25
CA VAL A 197 -18.70 7.73 -8.41
C VAL A 197 -17.39 8.39 -8.02
N ALA A 198 -16.47 8.54 -8.97
CA ALA A 198 -15.15 9.10 -8.68
C ALA A 198 -15.25 10.49 -8.02
N PHE A 199 -14.57 10.66 -6.89
CA PHE A 199 -14.57 11.88 -6.06
C PHE A 199 -15.97 12.36 -5.60
N GLY A 200 -17.01 11.55 -5.75
CA GLY A 200 -18.39 11.95 -5.48
C GLY A 200 -18.97 12.98 -6.46
N ILE A 201 -18.27 13.30 -7.56
CA ILE A 201 -18.65 14.38 -8.48
C ILE A 201 -18.73 13.89 -9.94
N PHE A 202 -17.89 12.93 -10.34
CA PHE A 202 -17.79 12.51 -11.73
C PHE A 202 -18.71 11.33 -12.07
N ASN A 203 -19.98 11.61 -12.36
CA ASN A 203 -21.01 10.59 -12.67
C ASN A 203 -20.65 9.67 -13.85
N PHE A 204 -19.79 10.11 -14.77
CA PHE A 204 -19.33 9.30 -15.90
C PHE A 204 -18.24 8.28 -15.52
N LEU A 205 -17.75 8.31 -14.27
CA LEU A 205 -16.80 7.34 -13.71
C LEU A 205 -17.41 6.64 -12.48
N PRO A 206 -18.29 5.64 -12.71
CA PRO A 206 -18.78 4.77 -11.64
C PRO A 206 -17.62 4.11 -10.88
N SER A 207 -17.78 3.98 -9.57
CA SER A 207 -16.78 3.48 -8.63
C SER A 207 -17.42 2.52 -7.65
N ASN A 208 -16.68 1.47 -7.25
CA ASN A 208 -17.13 0.55 -6.20
C ASN A 208 -16.59 0.95 -4.81
N ASN A 209 -17.08 0.30 -3.75
CA ASN A 209 -16.62 0.46 -2.37
C ASN A 209 -15.90 -0.81 -1.87
N PRO A 210 -14.59 -0.98 -2.11
CA PRO A 210 -13.63 0.01 -2.59
C PRO A 210 -13.38 -0.05 -4.11
N PRO A 211 -12.75 0.98 -4.70
CA PRO A 211 -12.29 0.94 -6.08
C PRO A 211 -11.09 -0.02 -6.21
N SER A 212 -11.12 -0.90 -7.20
CA SER A 212 -10.11 -1.94 -7.42
C SER A 212 -8.70 -1.38 -7.59
N GLY A 213 -8.56 -0.23 -8.27
CA GLY A 213 -7.28 0.37 -8.64
C GLY A 213 -6.81 1.51 -7.74
N ILE A 214 -7.42 1.71 -6.57
CA ILE A 214 -7.08 2.85 -5.69
C ILE A 214 -5.62 2.87 -5.23
N SER A 215 -4.94 1.72 -5.31
CA SER A 215 -3.50 1.62 -5.06
C SER A 215 -2.66 2.61 -5.87
N LEU A 216 -3.14 3.17 -6.99
CA LEU A 216 -2.44 4.25 -7.69
C LEU A 216 -2.08 5.43 -6.77
N PHE A 217 -2.96 5.81 -5.84
CA PHE A 217 -2.68 6.88 -4.88
C PHE A 217 -1.62 6.47 -3.87
N TYR A 218 -1.64 5.21 -3.40
CA TYR A 218 -0.56 4.64 -2.60
C TYR A 218 0.78 4.66 -3.34
N PHE A 219 0.80 4.52 -4.67
CA PHE A 219 2.02 4.64 -5.46
C PHE A 219 2.55 6.07 -5.45
N ILE A 220 1.67 7.07 -5.60
CA ILE A 220 2.05 8.49 -5.55
C ILE A 220 2.67 8.81 -4.18
N LEU A 221 2.04 8.37 -3.09
CA LEU A 221 2.56 8.53 -1.73
C LEU A 221 3.91 7.82 -1.54
N SER A 222 4.00 6.56 -1.99
CA SER A 222 5.24 5.76 -1.95
C SER A 222 6.37 6.43 -2.73
N PHE A 223 6.06 6.99 -3.90
CA PHE A 223 7.02 7.71 -4.72
C PHE A 223 7.46 9.02 -4.06
N GLY A 224 6.54 9.77 -3.44
CA GLY A 224 6.86 10.96 -2.65
C GLY A 224 7.89 10.67 -1.56
N ALA A 225 7.66 9.65 -0.74
CA ALA A 225 8.58 9.24 0.32
C ALA A 225 9.96 8.84 -0.23
N HIS A 226 10.00 8.13 -1.37
CA HIS A 226 11.24 7.75 -2.03
C HIS A 226 12.03 8.96 -2.58
N ASN A 227 11.34 9.94 -3.19
CA ASN A 227 12.01 11.14 -3.72
C ASN A 227 12.57 12.01 -2.60
N ILE A 228 11.85 12.18 -1.49
CA ILE A 228 12.36 12.89 -0.31
C ILE A 228 13.65 12.24 0.17
N TYR A 229 13.70 10.89 0.19
CA TYR A 229 14.92 10.16 0.54
C TYR A 229 16.07 10.46 -0.41
N ILE A 230 15.85 10.43 -1.73
CA ILE A 230 16.91 10.73 -2.72
C ILE A 230 17.38 12.18 -2.57
N LEU A 231 16.47 13.14 -2.41
CA LEU A 231 16.78 14.56 -2.30
C LEU A 231 17.59 14.90 -1.04
N ARG A 232 17.33 14.23 0.08
CA ARG A 232 18.11 14.39 1.31
C ARG A 232 19.46 13.68 1.31
N HIS A 233 19.66 12.71 0.40
CA HIS A 233 20.92 11.96 0.29
C HIS A 233 21.55 12.18 -1.09
N LYS A 234 21.78 13.46 -1.45
CA LYS A 234 22.31 13.87 -2.78
C LYS A 234 23.62 13.16 -3.16
N GLU A 235 24.49 12.85 -2.21
CA GLU A 235 25.73 12.09 -2.43
C GLU A 235 25.47 10.66 -2.95
N LEU A 236 24.41 9.99 -2.46
CA LEU A 236 23.99 8.68 -2.96
C LEU A 236 23.35 8.80 -4.37
N GLY A 237 22.63 9.89 -4.64
CA GLY A 237 22.11 10.19 -5.98
C GLY A 237 23.22 10.44 -7.01
N ALA A 238 24.27 11.16 -6.61
CA ALA A 238 25.47 11.40 -7.43
C ALA A 238 26.24 10.10 -7.70
N ARG A 239 26.44 9.24 -6.69
CA ARG A 239 27.03 7.89 -6.87
C ARG A 239 26.21 7.02 -7.82
N PHE A 240 24.88 7.04 -7.72
CA PHE A 240 24.01 6.24 -8.61
C PHE A 240 24.05 6.74 -10.06
N LYS A 241 24.14 8.06 -10.27
CA LYS A 241 24.35 8.66 -11.61
C LYS A 241 25.72 8.31 -12.18
N ASN A 242 26.78 8.31 -11.36
CA ASN A 242 28.12 7.90 -11.78
C ASN A 242 28.19 6.42 -12.15
N ILE A 243 27.59 5.52 -11.36
CA ILE A 243 27.55 4.08 -11.70
C ILE A 243 26.78 3.83 -13.02
N ARG A 244 25.69 4.56 -13.27
CA ARG A 244 24.97 4.46 -14.56
C ARG A 244 25.79 4.97 -15.74
N ARG A 245 26.62 6.00 -15.56
CA ARG A 245 27.54 6.50 -16.60
C ARG A 245 28.68 5.53 -16.92
N ILE A 246 29.03 4.64 -16.00
CA ILE A 246 30.08 3.63 -16.19
C ILE A 246 29.54 2.36 -16.89
N HIS A 247 28.22 2.21 -17.02
CA HIS A 247 27.55 1.05 -17.64
C HIS A 247 26.76 1.42 -18.92
N ILE A 248 27.00 2.63 -19.45
CA ILE A 248 26.64 3.06 -20.81
C ILE A 248 27.98 3.16 -21.55
#